data_AF-A0A940DLI4-F1
#
_entry.id   AF-A0A940DLI4-F1
#
_cell.length_a   1.000
_cell.length_b   1.000
_cell.length_c   1.000
_cell.angle_alpha   90.00
_cell.angle_beta   90.00
_cell.angle_gamma   90.00
#
_symmetry.space_group_name_H-M   'P 1'
#
loop_
_entity.id
_entity.type
_entity.pdbx_description
1 polymer ?
#
loop_
_entity_poly.entity_id
_entity_poly.type
_entity_poly.pdbx_seq_one_letter_code
_entity_poly.pdbx_strand_id
1 'polypeptide(L)'
;MRRAYILTALLLLIYAEAGAQTYIINDTTEHRIGILMPDVSTEYTIEIPEGKHPNRLTFSSRTNSIYIPYIGTQPGMGEVSVSEYVNGEWKEVSRFTPDTVYKDFGPYTINPRAHLLKFKAEIGATLYKYIRDIRITEYTGEIVAEQQTITWEQYLDNLTVGSETELTATASSGLAVIYESSDSTVCDLRGSTLIARAEGMAVITATQPGDDFYDSAPGISTYATVRLPSSLPVTMPAAALTAYPNPVKDMLNICGAPIHAVSIYSMSGQLMLSITTDGGDSQQIDCSALPDGIYIMNVVSDSAAHQLHIIKLTR
;
A
#
# COMPACT_ATOMS: atom_id res chain seq x y z
N MET A 1 46.49 -47.65 -8.72
CA MET A 1 45.29 -47.56 -9.58
C MET A 1 44.84 -46.10 -9.61
N ARG A 2 45.49 -45.27 -10.44
CA ARG A 2 44.95 -44.55 -11.62
C ARG A 2 43.47 -44.12 -11.53
N ARG A 3 43.31 -42.79 -11.66
CA ARG A 3 42.12 -41.91 -11.65
C ARG A 3 41.17 -42.14 -12.84
N ALA A 4 39.90 -41.74 -12.71
CA ALA A 4 39.22 -40.70 -13.54
C ALA A 4 37.76 -40.45 -13.11
N TYR A 5 37.30 -39.21 -13.27
CA TYR A 5 36.07 -38.52 -12.82
C TYR A 5 34.79 -38.85 -13.64
N ILE A 6 33.59 -38.50 -13.11
CA ILE A 6 32.54 -37.68 -13.78
C ILE A 6 31.20 -37.55 -12.96
N LEU A 7 30.75 -36.28 -12.82
CA LEU A 7 29.39 -35.67 -12.71
C LEU A 7 28.37 -36.09 -11.61
N THR A 8 28.10 -35.23 -10.62
CA THR A 8 26.97 -34.25 -10.50
C THR A 8 25.55 -34.84 -10.48
N ALA A 9 25.01 -35.02 -9.27
CA ALA A 9 23.65 -34.66 -8.86
C ALA A 9 23.52 -34.99 -7.35
N LEU A 10 23.77 -34.00 -6.49
CA LEU A 10 23.57 -34.12 -5.05
C LEU A 10 22.74 -32.92 -4.60
N LEU A 11 21.44 -33.13 -4.39
CA LEU A 11 20.75 -32.48 -3.28
C LEU A 11 19.63 -33.40 -2.79
N LEU A 12 20.04 -34.28 -1.88
CA LEU A 12 19.18 -34.92 -0.90
C LEU A 12 19.33 -34.07 0.38
N LEU A 13 18.24 -33.51 0.91
CA LEU A 13 18.22 -33.12 2.32
C LEU A 13 16.86 -33.43 2.93
N ILE A 14 16.96 -34.02 4.11
CA ILE A 14 15.98 -34.75 4.89
C ILE A 14 15.80 -33.95 6.22
N TYR A 15 14.57 -33.97 6.74
CA TYR A 15 14.11 -33.60 8.11
C TYR A 15 14.23 -32.14 8.57
N ALA A 16 13.07 -31.50 8.75
CA ALA A 16 12.83 -30.48 9.77
C ALA A 16 11.58 -30.88 10.58
N GLU A 17 11.65 -30.64 11.89
CA GLU A 17 10.72 -31.09 12.93
C GLU A 17 9.29 -30.54 12.77
N ALA A 18 8.30 -31.35 13.17
CA ALA A 18 6.89 -31.01 13.35
C ALA A 18 6.20 -30.21 12.22
N GLY A 19 5.73 -30.91 11.17
CA GLY A 19 4.54 -30.48 10.42
C GLY A 19 4.62 -30.26 8.91
N ALA A 20 5.66 -30.71 8.19
CA ALA A 20 5.72 -30.53 6.74
C ALA A 20 5.71 -31.87 5.97
N GLN A 21 4.71 -32.05 5.11
CA GLN A 21 4.52 -33.22 4.25
C GLN A 21 5.44 -33.20 3.02
N THR A 22 5.74 -34.41 2.53
CA THR A 22 6.66 -34.74 1.45
C THR A 22 6.02 -34.55 0.06
N TYR A 23 6.68 -33.77 -0.81
CA TYR A 23 6.42 -33.73 -2.26
C TYR A 23 7.19 -34.83 -2.99
N ILE A 24 6.64 -35.36 -4.08
CA ILE A 24 7.46 -35.83 -5.20
C ILE A 24 6.76 -35.51 -6.53
N ILE A 25 7.46 -34.76 -7.38
CA ILE A 25 7.21 -34.63 -8.82
C ILE A 25 8.53 -34.97 -9.51
N ASN A 26 8.61 -36.12 -10.18
CA ASN A 26 9.48 -36.43 -11.34
C ASN A 26 9.60 -37.94 -11.57
N ASP A 27 8.48 -38.62 -11.77
CA ASP A 27 8.45 -39.84 -12.56
C ASP A 27 7.02 -40.02 -13.02
N THR A 28 6.82 -40.67 -14.15
CA THR A 28 5.57 -41.29 -14.58
C THR A 28 4.95 -42.27 -13.56
N THR A 29 5.44 -42.31 -12.31
CA THR A 29 4.96 -43.12 -11.21
C THR A 29 4.21 -42.28 -10.18
N GLU A 30 3.00 -42.74 -9.87
CA GLU A 30 2.11 -42.22 -8.83
C GLU A 30 2.82 -42.10 -7.47
N HIS A 31 2.87 -40.90 -6.89
CA HIS A 31 3.35 -40.72 -5.53
C HIS A 31 2.17 -40.57 -4.56
N ARG A 32 2.15 -41.40 -3.51
CA ARG A 32 1.17 -41.31 -2.43
C ARG A 32 1.59 -40.22 -1.46
N ILE A 33 0.78 -39.17 -1.30
CA ILE A 33 0.93 -38.25 -0.17
C ILE A 33 0.54 -39.02 1.09
N GLY A 34 1.55 -39.37 1.90
CA GLY A 34 1.34 -39.98 3.20
C GLY A 34 0.63 -38.98 4.11
N ILE A 35 -0.62 -39.26 4.44
CA ILE A 35 -1.41 -38.39 5.32
C ILE A 35 -0.80 -38.40 6.72
N LEU A 36 -0.01 -37.37 7.00
CA LEU A 36 0.17 -36.79 8.32
C LEU A 36 -0.66 -35.50 8.34
N MET A 37 -1.98 -35.66 8.23
CA MET A 37 -2.87 -34.56 8.61
C MET A 37 -2.76 -34.39 10.13
N PRO A 38 -2.81 -33.16 10.66
CA PRO A 38 -2.96 -32.98 12.10
C PRO A 38 -4.21 -33.76 12.55
N ASP A 39 -4.12 -34.52 13.64
CA ASP A 39 -5.22 -35.34 14.18
C ASP A 39 -6.46 -34.53 14.61
N VAL A 40 -6.44 -33.21 14.41
CA VAL A 40 -7.45 -32.26 14.86
C VAL A 40 -7.86 -31.21 13.82
N SER A 41 -7.33 -31.24 12.58
CA SER A 41 -7.67 -30.20 11.59
C SER A 41 -8.90 -30.56 10.73
N THR A 42 -9.82 -29.60 10.62
CA THR A 42 -10.94 -29.61 9.66
C THR A 42 -10.53 -29.11 8.28
N GLU A 43 -9.36 -28.48 8.15
CA GLU A 43 -8.85 -27.93 6.89
C GLU A 43 -7.41 -28.41 6.64
N TYR A 44 -7.09 -28.74 5.40
CA TYR A 44 -5.75 -29.15 5.00
C TYR A 44 -5.41 -28.54 3.63
N THR A 45 -4.34 -27.75 3.60
CA THR A 45 -3.84 -27.11 2.38
C THR A 45 -2.61 -27.84 1.88
N ILE A 46 -2.61 -28.14 0.59
CA ILE A 46 -1.50 -28.69 -0.17
C ILE A 46 -0.97 -27.55 -1.03
N GLU A 47 0.26 -27.15 -0.79
CA GLU A 47 1.00 -26.29 -1.70
C GLU A 47 1.40 -27.10 -2.95
N ILE A 48 1.50 -26.47 -4.11
CA ILE A 48 2.10 -27.04 -5.31
C ILE A 48 3.53 -26.50 -5.40
N PRO A 49 4.55 -27.32 -5.71
CA PRO A 49 5.92 -26.84 -5.81
C PRO A 49 6.07 -25.75 -6.86
N GLU A 50 7.03 -24.86 -6.62
CA GLU A 50 7.41 -23.84 -7.59
C GLU A 50 7.83 -24.47 -8.93
N GLY A 51 7.39 -23.87 -10.04
CA GLY A 51 7.65 -24.36 -11.40
C GLY A 51 6.92 -25.66 -11.77
N LYS A 52 5.93 -26.08 -10.97
CA LYS A 52 5.13 -27.28 -11.22
C LYS A 52 3.66 -26.92 -11.36
N HIS A 53 2.98 -27.61 -12.27
CA HIS A 53 1.60 -27.29 -12.65
C HIS A 53 0.69 -28.50 -12.45
N PRO A 54 -0.38 -28.42 -11.66
CA PRO A 54 -1.28 -29.54 -11.45
C PRO A 54 -2.24 -29.71 -12.64
N ASN A 55 -2.79 -30.91 -12.81
CA ASN A 55 -3.68 -31.23 -13.93
C ASN A 55 -4.87 -32.08 -13.53
N ARG A 56 -4.62 -33.19 -12.81
CA ARG A 56 -5.67 -34.07 -12.31
C ARG A 56 -5.46 -34.37 -10.84
N LEU A 57 -6.55 -34.33 -10.09
CA LEU A 57 -6.60 -34.75 -8.69
C LEU A 57 -7.44 -36.02 -8.55
N THR A 58 -6.89 -37.03 -7.89
CA THR A 58 -7.63 -38.18 -7.38
C THR A 58 -7.34 -38.38 -5.90
N PHE A 59 -8.30 -38.98 -5.20
CA PHE A 59 -8.15 -39.40 -3.81
C PHE A 59 -9.22 -40.46 -3.51
N SER A 60 -9.08 -41.16 -2.39
CA SER A 60 -10.06 -42.17 -1.96
C SER A 60 -10.61 -41.82 -0.59
N SER A 61 -11.85 -42.25 -0.31
CA SER A 61 -12.35 -42.25 1.07
C SER A 61 -11.66 -43.32 1.91
N ARG A 62 -11.53 -43.11 3.21
CA ARG A 62 -11.25 -44.19 4.17
C ARG A 62 -12.57 -44.80 4.63
N THR A 63 -12.69 -46.13 4.64
CA THR A 63 -13.66 -46.75 5.55
C THR A 63 -12.99 -46.94 6.89
N ASN A 64 -13.51 -46.27 7.90
CA ASN A 64 -13.65 -46.88 9.19
C ASN A 64 -14.99 -46.38 9.73
N SER A 65 -15.87 -47.34 10.01
CA SER A 65 -17.19 -47.11 10.59
C SER A 65 -17.06 -46.24 11.83
N ILE A 66 -17.31 -44.93 11.71
CA ILE A 66 -17.90 -44.21 12.82
C ILE A 66 -19.39 -44.42 12.63
N TYR A 67 -19.90 -45.49 13.23
CA TYR A 67 -21.31 -45.58 13.57
C TYR A 67 -21.66 -44.27 14.28
N ILE A 68 -22.44 -43.40 13.63
CA ILE A 68 -23.02 -42.22 14.27
C ILE A 68 -24.31 -42.73 14.91
N PRO A 69 -24.35 -43.05 16.22
CA PRO A 69 -25.62 -43.36 16.86
C PRO A 69 -26.55 -42.18 16.65
N TYR A 70 -27.71 -42.47 16.09
CA TYR A 70 -28.77 -41.49 15.84
C TYR A 70 -29.19 -40.86 17.17
N ILE A 71 -28.80 -39.61 17.41
CA ILE A 71 -29.32 -38.80 18.52
C ILE A 71 -29.73 -37.46 17.92
N GLY A 72 -31.04 -37.29 17.69
CA GLY A 72 -31.73 -35.99 17.51
C GLY A 72 -31.21 -35.03 16.43
N THR A 73 -32.03 -34.77 15.40
CA THR A 73 -31.77 -33.80 14.31
C THR A 73 -30.34 -33.89 13.75
N GLN A 74 -30.05 -35.07 13.17
CA GLN A 74 -28.94 -35.41 12.25
C GLN A 74 -27.59 -34.73 12.49
N PRO A 75 -26.59 -35.42 13.08
CA PRO A 75 -25.20 -35.18 12.73
C PRO A 75 -25.03 -35.74 11.31
N GLY A 76 -25.21 -34.89 10.29
CA GLY A 76 -24.86 -35.25 8.92
C GLY A 76 -23.40 -35.71 8.88
N MET A 77 -23.09 -36.71 8.06
CA MET A 77 -21.69 -37.00 7.74
C MET A 77 -21.15 -35.71 7.13
N GLY A 78 -20.34 -34.96 7.89
CA GLY A 78 -19.97 -33.60 7.51
C GLY A 78 -19.43 -33.56 6.08
N GLU A 79 -19.87 -32.59 5.29
CA GLU A 79 -19.42 -32.48 3.91
C GLU A 79 -17.91 -32.24 3.84
N VAL A 80 -17.28 -32.85 2.84
CA VAL A 80 -15.89 -32.56 2.48
C VAL A 80 -15.90 -31.81 1.16
N SER A 81 -15.31 -30.62 1.16
CA SER A 81 -15.05 -29.86 -0.06
C SER A 81 -13.57 -29.88 -0.40
N VAL A 82 -13.31 -29.82 -1.71
CA VAL A 82 -12.00 -29.65 -2.30
C VAL A 82 -12.03 -28.38 -3.12
N SER A 83 -11.04 -27.52 -2.93
CA SER A 83 -10.93 -26.25 -3.65
C SER A 83 -9.52 -26.06 -4.18
N GLU A 84 -9.41 -25.36 -5.30
CA GLU A 84 -8.15 -24.87 -5.87
C GLU A 84 -8.05 -23.37 -5.65
N TYR A 85 -6.83 -22.86 -5.47
CA TYR A 85 -6.58 -21.43 -5.36
C TYR A 85 -5.89 -20.92 -6.61
N VAL A 86 -6.58 -20.05 -7.34
CA VAL A 86 -6.16 -19.53 -8.65
C VAL A 86 -6.41 -18.04 -8.69
N ASN A 87 -5.44 -17.25 -9.16
CA ASN A 87 -5.57 -15.79 -9.33
C ASN A 87 -6.09 -15.04 -8.08
N GLY A 88 -5.70 -15.48 -6.88
CA GLY A 88 -6.10 -14.81 -5.64
C GLY A 88 -7.40 -15.32 -5.01
N GLU A 89 -8.11 -16.26 -5.66
CA GLU A 89 -9.43 -16.74 -5.21
C GLU A 89 -9.49 -18.25 -5.04
N TRP A 90 -10.29 -18.70 -4.07
CA TRP A 90 -10.62 -20.11 -3.88
C TRP A 90 -11.81 -20.50 -4.74
N LYS A 91 -11.64 -21.53 -5.56
CA LYS A 91 -12.68 -22.13 -6.37
C LYS A 91 -12.92 -23.58 -5.96
N GLU A 92 -14.18 -23.94 -5.72
CA GLU A 92 -14.53 -25.32 -5.41
C GLU A 92 -14.37 -26.22 -6.64
N VAL A 93 -13.62 -27.31 -6.47
CA VAL A 93 -13.39 -28.37 -7.46
C VAL A 93 -14.40 -29.49 -7.29
N SER A 94 -14.69 -29.85 -6.03
CA SER A 94 -15.62 -30.93 -5.69
C SER A 94 -16.15 -30.77 -4.28
N ARG A 95 -17.32 -31.34 -4.05
CA ARG A 95 -17.96 -31.46 -2.74
C ARG A 95 -18.67 -32.80 -2.66
N PHE A 96 -18.51 -33.49 -1.55
CA PHE A 96 -19.13 -34.78 -1.33
C PHE A 96 -19.37 -35.06 0.14
N THR A 97 -20.33 -35.93 0.39
CA THR A 97 -20.60 -36.51 1.70
C THR A 97 -19.89 -37.85 1.78
N PRO A 98 -18.94 -38.06 2.71
CA PRO A 98 -18.35 -39.37 2.94
C PRO A 98 -19.46 -40.38 3.30
N ASP A 99 -19.55 -41.52 2.61
CA ASP A 99 -20.48 -42.59 2.93
C ASP A 99 -19.76 -43.81 3.56
N THR A 100 -20.49 -44.90 3.83
CA THR A 100 -19.97 -46.09 4.52
C THR A 100 -19.12 -47.01 3.62
N VAL A 101 -18.86 -46.64 2.36
CA VAL A 101 -18.15 -47.48 1.39
C VAL A 101 -16.85 -46.80 0.93
N TYR A 102 -15.78 -47.59 0.78
CA TYR A 102 -14.56 -47.11 0.13
C TYR A 102 -14.91 -46.66 -1.28
N LYS A 103 -14.61 -45.41 -1.60
CA LYS A 103 -14.92 -44.81 -2.91
C LYS A 103 -13.76 -43.96 -3.37
N ASP A 104 -13.43 -44.11 -4.65
CA ASP A 104 -12.49 -43.24 -5.33
C ASP A 104 -13.19 -41.99 -5.86
N PHE A 105 -12.51 -40.87 -5.76
CA PHE A 105 -12.97 -39.56 -6.23
C PHE A 105 -12.01 -39.02 -7.28
N GLY A 106 -12.59 -38.32 -8.26
CA GLY A 106 -11.89 -37.82 -9.44
C GLY A 106 -11.89 -38.82 -10.61
N PRO A 107 -11.03 -38.60 -11.62
CA PRO A 107 -10.06 -37.52 -11.69
C PRO A 107 -10.73 -36.16 -11.88
N TYR A 108 -10.49 -35.24 -10.96
CA TYR A 108 -10.94 -33.84 -11.10
C TYR A 108 -9.91 -33.06 -11.89
N THR A 109 -10.36 -32.25 -12.85
CA THR A 109 -9.49 -31.29 -13.53
C THR A 109 -9.09 -30.19 -12.55
N ILE A 110 -7.79 -30.02 -12.37
CA ILE A 110 -7.21 -28.90 -11.61
C ILE A 110 -6.63 -27.91 -12.61
N ASN A 111 -6.81 -26.63 -12.32
CA ASN A 111 -6.21 -25.55 -13.10
C ASN A 111 -4.67 -25.60 -12.98
N PRO A 112 -3.92 -25.64 -14.10
CA PRO A 112 -2.45 -25.58 -14.08
C PRO A 112 -1.86 -24.38 -13.33
N ARG A 113 -2.63 -23.29 -13.17
CA ARG A 113 -2.26 -22.08 -12.41
C ARG A 113 -2.44 -22.23 -10.89
N ALA A 114 -3.04 -23.33 -10.42
CA ALA A 114 -3.30 -23.52 -9.00
C ALA A 114 -1.98 -23.77 -8.25
N HIS A 115 -1.71 -22.95 -7.24
CA HIS A 115 -0.55 -23.13 -6.35
C HIS A 115 -0.94 -23.66 -4.98
N LEU A 116 -2.23 -23.67 -4.65
CA LEU A 116 -2.77 -24.32 -3.45
C LEU A 116 -4.00 -25.17 -3.80
N LEU A 117 -4.12 -26.29 -3.11
CA LEU A 117 -5.34 -27.08 -3.02
C LEU A 117 -5.76 -27.16 -1.56
N LYS A 118 -7.06 -27.08 -1.28
CA LYS A 118 -7.60 -27.15 0.08
C LYS A 118 -8.65 -28.22 0.16
N PHE A 119 -8.47 -29.11 1.13
CA PHE A 119 -9.50 -30.01 1.61
C PHE A 119 -10.11 -29.39 2.86
N LYS A 120 -11.43 -29.36 2.96
CA LYS A 120 -12.16 -28.86 4.12
C LYS A 120 -13.28 -29.81 4.48
N ALA A 121 -13.35 -30.20 5.75
CA ALA A 121 -14.47 -30.90 6.35
C ALA A 121 -15.32 -29.94 7.19
N GLU A 122 -16.60 -30.22 7.33
CA GLU A 122 -17.50 -29.46 8.21
C GLU A 122 -17.14 -29.57 9.71
N ILE A 123 -17.79 -28.73 10.53
CA ILE A 123 -17.50 -28.51 11.95
C ILE A 123 -17.49 -29.83 12.74
N GLY A 124 -16.39 -30.11 13.43
CA GLY A 124 -16.24 -31.28 14.31
C GLY A 124 -15.72 -32.55 13.64
N ALA A 125 -15.50 -32.54 12.32
CA ALA A 125 -14.93 -33.63 11.56
C ALA A 125 -13.40 -33.48 11.38
N THR A 126 -12.66 -34.59 11.30
CA THR A 126 -11.22 -34.55 11.00
C THR A 126 -10.91 -35.21 9.67
N LEU A 127 -10.24 -34.50 8.76
CA LEU A 127 -10.01 -34.96 7.38
C LEU A 127 -9.27 -36.31 7.28
N TYR A 128 -8.34 -36.60 8.20
CA TYR A 128 -7.55 -37.84 8.17
C TYR A 128 -8.41 -39.10 8.33
N LYS A 129 -9.60 -38.96 8.93
CA LYS A 129 -10.57 -40.03 9.13
C LYS A 129 -11.29 -40.40 7.83
N TYR A 130 -11.36 -39.47 6.89
CA TYR A 130 -12.20 -39.58 5.70
C TYR A 130 -11.40 -39.72 4.41
N ILE A 131 -10.18 -39.18 4.32
CA ILE A 131 -9.42 -39.11 3.05
C ILE A 131 -8.15 -39.96 3.11
N ARG A 132 -7.76 -40.55 1.99
CA ARG A 132 -6.48 -41.25 1.75
C ARG A 132 -6.05 -41.15 0.29
N ASP A 133 -4.81 -41.52 0.02
CA ASP A 133 -4.25 -41.70 -1.32
C ASP A 133 -4.46 -40.48 -2.24
N ILE A 134 -4.27 -39.27 -1.69
CA ILE A 134 -4.32 -38.04 -2.48
C ILE A 134 -3.18 -38.06 -3.51
N ARG A 135 -3.54 -37.86 -4.77
CA ARG A 135 -2.65 -37.91 -5.93
C ARG A 135 -2.95 -36.76 -6.86
N ILE A 136 -1.90 -36.04 -7.25
CA ILE A 136 -1.99 -34.92 -8.19
C ILE A 136 -1.04 -35.25 -9.34
N THR A 137 -1.54 -35.22 -10.56
CA THR A 137 -0.71 -35.36 -11.76
C THR A 137 -0.25 -34.00 -12.26
N GLU A 138 0.96 -33.94 -12.80
CA GLU A 138 1.49 -32.75 -13.46
C GLU A 138 0.79 -32.50 -14.80
N TYR A 139 0.69 -31.23 -15.19
CA TYR A 139 0.30 -30.81 -16.53
C TYR A 139 1.49 -30.96 -17.47
N THR A 140 1.34 -31.78 -18.49
CA THR A 140 2.41 -32.08 -19.47
C THR A 140 2.15 -31.45 -20.84
N GLY A 141 1.10 -30.63 -20.96
CA GLY A 141 0.83 -29.87 -22.16
C GLY A 141 1.77 -28.67 -22.30
N GLU A 142 1.78 -28.07 -23.48
CA GLU A 142 2.43 -26.79 -23.70
C GLU A 142 1.66 -25.70 -22.96
N ILE A 143 2.34 -24.95 -22.09
CA ILE A 143 1.78 -23.74 -21.49
C ILE A 143 2.06 -22.60 -22.45
N VAL A 144 0.99 -22.02 -22.98
CA VAL A 144 1.06 -20.83 -23.83
C VAL A 144 0.81 -19.63 -22.93
N ALA A 145 1.85 -18.82 -22.74
CA ALA A 145 1.74 -17.59 -21.97
C ALA A 145 0.82 -16.59 -22.68
N GLU A 146 0.00 -15.89 -21.90
CA GLU A 146 -0.91 -14.86 -22.39
C GLU A 146 -0.22 -13.48 -22.35
N GLN A 147 -0.46 -12.66 -23.37
CA GLN A 147 0.00 -11.28 -23.35
C GLN A 147 -0.72 -10.48 -22.25
N GLN A 148 0.01 -9.56 -21.65
CA GLN A 148 -0.49 -8.69 -20.60
C GLN A 148 0.03 -7.26 -20.73
N THR A 149 -0.65 -6.33 -20.06
CA THR A 149 -0.35 -4.91 -20.08
C THR A 149 -0.29 -4.35 -18.67
N ILE A 150 0.48 -3.27 -18.49
CA ILE A 150 0.45 -2.44 -17.29
C ILE A 150 -0.50 -1.26 -17.54
N THR A 151 -1.29 -0.89 -16.53
CA THR A 151 -2.08 0.35 -16.52
C THR A 151 -1.60 1.23 -15.38
N TRP A 152 -1.24 2.47 -15.69
CA TRP A 152 -0.78 3.43 -14.70
C TRP A 152 -1.18 4.86 -15.08
N GLU A 153 -2.13 5.44 -14.34
CA GLU A 153 -2.68 6.78 -14.60
C GLU A 153 -2.34 7.79 -13.48
N GLN A 154 -1.45 7.41 -12.57
CA GLN A 154 -1.08 8.25 -11.43
C GLN A 154 -0.18 9.41 -11.88
N TYR A 155 -0.53 10.60 -11.41
CA TYR A 155 0.30 11.80 -11.56
C TYR A 155 1.21 11.93 -10.35
N LEU A 156 2.52 12.10 -10.59
CA LEU A 156 3.55 12.28 -9.56
C LEU A 156 4.19 13.67 -9.67
N ASP A 157 3.42 14.64 -10.14
CA ASP A 157 3.83 16.04 -10.21
C ASP A 157 3.54 16.74 -8.88
N ASN A 158 4.55 17.41 -8.31
CA ASN A 158 4.46 18.16 -7.05
C ASN A 158 4.52 17.32 -5.76
N LEU A 159 5.34 16.27 -5.76
CA LEU A 159 5.76 15.62 -4.52
C LEU A 159 6.55 16.62 -3.66
N THR A 160 6.51 16.46 -2.34
CA THR A 160 7.24 17.32 -1.41
C THR A 160 8.39 16.54 -0.78
N VAL A 161 9.58 17.12 -0.66
CA VAL A 161 10.70 16.44 0.04
C VAL A 161 10.25 15.93 1.40
N GLY A 162 10.51 14.63 1.66
CA GLY A 162 10.09 13.93 2.87
C GLY A 162 8.72 13.25 2.78
N SER A 163 7.94 13.46 1.72
CA SER A 163 6.68 12.75 1.51
C SER A 163 6.91 11.32 1.02
N GLU A 164 6.04 10.42 1.45
CA GLU A 164 5.91 9.07 0.89
C GLU A 164 4.64 8.99 0.05
N THR A 165 4.67 8.26 -1.07
CA THR A 165 3.54 8.10 -1.99
C THR A 165 3.47 6.67 -2.47
N GLU A 166 2.31 6.05 -2.31
CA GLU A 166 2.08 4.69 -2.79
C GLU A 166 1.82 4.69 -4.30
N LEU A 167 2.53 3.82 -5.02
CA LEU A 167 2.43 3.69 -6.47
C LEU A 167 1.33 2.71 -6.85
N THR A 168 0.50 3.08 -7.82
CA THR A 168 -0.77 2.40 -8.11
C THR A 168 -0.84 1.71 -9.47
N ALA A 169 0.30 1.47 -10.13
CA ALA A 169 0.32 0.70 -11.37
C ALA A 169 -0.20 -0.72 -11.14
N THR A 170 -0.98 -1.22 -12.09
CA THR A 170 -1.57 -2.57 -12.04
C THR A 170 -1.26 -3.33 -13.32
N ALA A 171 -1.01 -4.62 -13.22
CA ALA A 171 -0.87 -5.51 -14.38
C ALA A 171 -2.19 -6.23 -14.65
N SER A 172 -2.55 -6.41 -15.93
CA SER A 172 -3.78 -7.10 -16.32
C SER A 172 -3.81 -8.58 -15.90
N SER A 173 -2.64 -9.18 -15.63
CA SER A 173 -2.49 -10.53 -15.07
C SER A 173 -2.82 -10.63 -13.58
N GLY A 174 -2.86 -9.50 -12.87
CA GLY A 174 -2.91 -9.45 -11.41
C GLY A 174 -1.57 -9.73 -10.72
N LEU A 175 -0.48 -9.96 -11.48
CA LEU A 175 0.86 -10.12 -10.93
C LEU A 175 1.39 -8.82 -10.33
N ALA A 176 2.26 -8.93 -9.33
CA ALA A 176 2.87 -7.78 -8.68
C ALA A 176 3.75 -6.97 -9.66
N VAL A 177 3.57 -5.65 -9.67
CA VAL A 177 4.36 -4.71 -10.47
C VAL A 177 5.64 -4.34 -9.71
N ILE A 178 6.75 -4.27 -10.43
CA ILE A 178 8.06 -3.87 -9.92
C ILE A 178 8.36 -2.45 -10.41
N TYR A 179 8.82 -1.59 -9.50
CA TYR A 179 9.15 -0.20 -9.82
C TYR A 179 10.66 0.03 -9.76
N GLU A 180 11.14 0.88 -10.65
CA GLU A 180 12.51 1.37 -10.68
C GLU A 180 12.52 2.89 -10.85
N SER A 181 13.46 3.56 -10.18
CA SER A 181 13.68 5.00 -10.29
C SER A 181 14.96 5.26 -11.06
N SER A 182 14.93 6.20 -12.00
CA SER A 182 16.13 6.64 -12.72
C SER A 182 17.11 7.39 -11.81
N ASP A 183 16.66 7.91 -10.67
CA ASP A 183 17.48 8.65 -9.70
C ASP A 183 16.96 8.45 -8.28
N SER A 184 17.61 7.55 -7.53
CA SER A 184 17.28 7.26 -6.13
C SER A 184 17.66 8.37 -5.15
N THR A 185 18.46 9.36 -5.58
CA THR A 185 18.78 10.53 -4.76
C THR A 185 17.66 11.56 -4.76
N VAL A 186 16.78 11.55 -5.77
CA VAL A 186 15.58 12.38 -5.88
C VAL A 186 14.33 11.61 -5.44
N CYS A 187 14.10 10.44 -6.02
CA CYS A 187 12.97 9.54 -5.70
C CYS A 187 13.50 8.14 -5.39
N ASP A 188 13.48 7.77 -4.11
CA ASP A 188 13.86 6.43 -3.64
C ASP A 188 12.62 5.51 -3.62
N LEU A 189 12.80 4.21 -3.82
CA LEU A 189 11.69 3.24 -3.90
C LEU A 189 11.88 2.13 -2.88
N ARG A 190 10.81 1.81 -2.14
CA ARG A 190 10.72 0.67 -1.23
C ARG A 190 9.49 -0.15 -1.56
N GLY A 191 9.67 -1.18 -2.39
CA GLY A 191 8.54 -1.92 -2.95
C GLY A 191 7.68 -1.01 -3.84
N SER A 192 6.41 -0.85 -3.49
CA SER A 192 5.46 0.06 -4.15
C SER A 192 5.43 1.47 -3.55
N THR A 193 6.22 1.77 -2.52
CA THR A 193 6.25 3.10 -1.89
C THR A 193 7.40 3.94 -2.44
N LEU A 194 7.07 5.13 -2.97
CA LEU A 194 8.02 6.14 -3.39
C LEU A 194 8.29 7.13 -2.25
N ILE A 195 9.57 7.42 -2.00
CA ILE A 195 10.04 8.36 -0.99
C ILE A 195 10.75 9.53 -1.69
N ALA A 196 10.19 10.73 -1.54
CA ALA A 196 10.77 11.96 -2.07
C ALA A 196 11.98 12.41 -1.22
N ARG A 197 13.19 12.35 -1.77
CA ARG A 197 14.45 12.58 -1.04
C ARG A 197 15.01 13.99 -1.23
N ALA A 198 14.98 14.49 -2.46
CA ALA A 198 15.52 15.79 -2.82
C ALA A 198 14.68 16.45 -3.91
N GLU A 199 14.76 17.78 -4.00
CA GLU A 199 14.14 18.52 -5.11
C GLU A 199 14.76 18.09 -6.44
N GLY A 200 13.92 17.84 -7.44
CA GLY A 200 14.37 17.36 -8.74
C GLY A 200 13.30 16.61 -9.50
N MET A 201 13.71 15.99 -10.60
CA MET A 201 12.85 15.15 -11.44
C MET A 201 13.50 13.78 -11.61
N ALA A 202 12.71 12.72 -11.41
CA ALA A 202 13.11 11.35 -11.69
C ALA A 202 12.07 10.68 -12.59
N VAL A 203 12.50 9.73 -13.40
CA VAL A 203 11.61 8.86 -14.18
C VAL A 203 11.38 7.59 -13.38
N ILE A 204 10.12 7.28 -13.09
CA ILE A 204 9.74 6.03 -12.44
C ILE A 204 9.19 5.08 -13.50
N THR A 205 9.75 3.88 -13.57
CA THR A 205 9.36 2.85 -14.53
C THR A 205 8.70 1.69 -13.81
N ALA A 206 7.49 1.35 -14.21
CA ALA A 206 6.76 0.16 -13.78
C ALA A 206 7.00 -0.97 -14.78
N THR A 207 7.35 -2.15 -14.29
CA THR A 207 7.61 -3.36 -15.09
C THR A 207 6.90 -4.57 -14.50
N GLN A 208 6.56 -5.54 -15.36
CA GLN A 208 6.03 -6.83 -14.95
C GLN A 208 6.72 -7.93 -15.79
N PRO A 209 7.61 -8.75 -15.19
CA PRO A 209 8.39 -9.74 -15.93
C PRO A 209 7.60 -10.93 -16.50
N GLY A 210 6.33 -11.12 -16.15
CA GLY A 210 5.57 -12.32 -16.46
C GLY A 210 5.76 -13.44 -15.44
N ASP A 211 5.20 -14.59 -15.78
CA ASP A 211 5.38 -15.90 -15.15
C ASP A 211 5.19 -17.00 -16.21
N ASP A 212 5.02 -18.27 -15.80
CA ASP A 212 4.80 -19.37 -16.75
C ASP A 212 3.52 -19.18 -17.61
N PHE A 213 2.58 -18.35 -17.16
CA PHE A 213 1.26 -18.18 -17.76
C PHE A 213 1.03 -16.83 -18.42
N TYR A 214 1.89 -15.85 -18.20
CA TYR A 214 1.81 -14.54 -18.81
C TYR A 214 3.17 -14.05 -19.30
N ASP A 215 3.21 -13.53 -20.53
CA ASP A 215 4.42 -12.92 -21.10
C ASP A 215 4.81 -11.65 -20.34
N SER A 216 6.08 -11.24 -20.34
CA SER A 216 6.46 -9.95 -19.75
C SER A 216 5.65 -8.79 -20.35
N ALA A 217 5.07 -7.96 -19.48
CA ALA A 217 4.34 -6.76 -19.90
C ALA A 217 5.33 -5.65 -20.31
N PRO A 218 5.06 -4.91 -21.39
CA PRO A 218 5.83 -3.71 -21.73
C PRO A 218 5.85 -2.71 -20.56
N GLY A 219 7.04 -2.23 -20.21
CA GLY A 219 7.21 -1.26 -19.12
C GLY A 219 6.58 0.10 -19.46
N ILE A 220 6.02 0.76 -18.46
CA ILE A 220 5.45 2.12 -18.56
C ILE A 220 6.20 3.03 -17.61
N SER A 221 6.55 4.23 -18.09
CA SER A 221 7.27 5.23 -17.29
C SER A 221 6.44 6.50 -17.09
N THR A 222 6.59 7.12 -15.92
CA THR A 222 6.03 8.44 -15.60
C THR A 222 7.09 9.33 -14.94
N TYR A 223 6.91 10.64 -15.02
CA TYR A 223 7.80 11.60 -14.38
C TYR A 223 7.31 11.89 -12.96
N ALA A 224 8.22 11.77 -11.99
CA ALA A 224 8.03 12.24 -10.63
C ALA A 224 8.79 13.57 -10.46
N THR A 225 8.10 14.62 -10.03
CA THR A 225 8.70 15.93 -9.75
C THR A 225 8.57 16.24 -8.26
N VAL A 226 9.71 16.42 -7.61
CA VAL A 226 9.80 16.72 -6.18
C VAL A 226 10.16 18.19 -5.99
N ARG A 227 9.50 18.85 -5.05
CA ARG A 227 9.75 20.25 -4.65
C ARG A 227 10.08 20.33 -3.17
N LEU A 228 10.80 21.37 -2.79
CA LEU A 228 11.00 21.70 -1.38
C LEU A 228 9.65 22.06 -0.73
N PRO A 229 9.44 21.70 0.56
CA PRO A 229 8.27 22.14 1.29
C PRO A 229 8.22 23.67 1.31
N SER A 230 7.12 24.24 0.83
CA SER A 230 6.90 25.68 0.93
C SER A 230 6.64 26.04 2.40
N SER A 231 7.65 26.55 3.10
CA SER A 231 7.44 27.17 4.41
C SER A 231 6.93 28.60 4.19
N LEU A 232 5.60 28.77 4.17
CA LEU A 232 5.00 30.07 4.46
C LEU A 232 4.60 30.07 5.94
N PRO A 233 5.35 30.71 6.85
CA PRO A 233 4.75 31.16 8.09
C PRO A 233 3.92 32.39 7.74
N VAL A 234 2.66 32.22 7.32
CA VAL A 234 1.67 33.28 7.51
C VAL A 234 1.10 33.07 8.91
N THR A 235 1.90 33.42 9.92
CA THR A 235 1.33 33.86 11.19
C THR A 235 0.71 35.21 10.88
N MET A 236 -0.61 35.28 10.68
CA MET A 236 -1.28 36.56 10.86
C MET A 236 -1.17 36.89 12.36
N PRO A 237 -0.49 37.98 12.76
CA PRO A 237 -0.54 38.38 14.15
C PRO A 237 -2.01 38.71 14.49
N ALA A 238 -2.41 38.23 15.66
CA ALA A 238 -3.74 38.41 16.22
C ALA A 238 -4.12 39.89 16.27
N ALA A 239 -5.36 40.18 15.84
CA ALA A 239 -6.01 41.49 15.81
C ALA A 239 -5.31 42.54 14.91
N ALA A 240 -5.71 42.58 13.63
CA ALA A 240 -5.26 43.62 12.72
C ALA A 240 -5.63 45.01 13.28
N LEU A 241 -4.62 45.80 13.64
CA LEU A 241 -4.78 47.23 13.86
C LEU A 241 -5.23 47.87 12.53
N THR A 242 -6.37 48.52 12.56
CA THR A 242 -6.92 49.28 11.44
C THR A 242 -6.67 50.76 11.68
N ALA A 243 -6.33 51.50 10.62
CA ALA A 243 -6.14 52.95 10.68
C ALA A 243 -7.06 53.64 9.67
N TYR A 244 -7.92 54.53 10.15
CA TYR A 244 -8.91 55.22 9.32
C TYR A 244 -9.15 56.67 9.79
N PRO A 245 -9.43 57.61 8.87
CA PRO A 245 -9.42 57.43 7.43
C PRO A 245 -7.99 57.35 6.86
N ASN A 246 -7.78 56.51 5.85
CA ASN A 246 -6.58 56.51 5.02
C ASN A 246 -7.04 56.62 3.55
N PRO A 247 -6.81 57.74 2.85
CA PRO A 247 -5.97 58.89 3.22
C PRO A 247 -6.47 59.73 4.40
N VAL A 248 -5.55 60.17 5.27
CA VAL A 248 -5.83 61.06 6.41
C VAL A 248 -5.64 62.52 6.03
N LYS A 249 -6.52 63.39 6.56
CA LYS A 249 -6.35 64.85 6.51
C LYS A 249 -5.70 65.37 7.78
N ASP A 250 -6.45 65.47 8.87
CA ASP A 250 -5.91 65.98 10.13
C ASP A 250 -5.84 64.90 11.21
N MET A 251 -6.79 63.98 11.23
CA MET A 251 -6.98 63.09 12.37
C MET A 251 -7.11 61.63 11.93
N LEU A 252 -6.20 60.77 12.41
CA LEU A 252 -6.18 59.34 12.12
C LEU A 252 -6.63 58.57 13.36
N ASN A 253 -7.63 57.71 13.22
CA ASN A 253 -8.03 56.77 14.28
C ASN A 253 -7.36 55.42 14.04
N ILE A 254 -6.82 54.82 15.09
CA ILE A 254 -6.24 53.49 15.10
C ILE A 254 -7.07 52.63 16.05
N CYS A 255 -7.56 51.48 15.62
CA CYS A 255 -8.37 50.57 16.43
C CYS A 255 -7.97 49.10 16.20
N GLY A 256 -8.05 48.27 17.24
CA GLY A 256 -8.02 46.81 17.07
C GLY A 256 -7.22 46.04 18.12
N ALA A 257 -6.30 46.67 18.83
CA ALA A 257 -5.53 46.07 19.92
C ALA A 257 -5.14 47.16 20.94
N PRO A 258 -4.79 46.80 22.19
CA PRO A 258 -4.24 47.75 23.16
C PRO A 258 -3.02 48.46 22.59
N ILE A 259 -3.10 49.78 22.40
CA ILE A 259 -2.02 50.60 21.82
C ILE A 259 -1.19 51.18 22.96
N HIS A 260 0.12 50.97 22.92
CA HIS A 260 1.08 51.52 23.89
C HIS A 260 1.96 52.61 23.30
N ALA A 261 2.29 52.52 22.01
CA ALA A 261 3.04 53.56 21.33
C ALA A 261 2.71 53.60 19.84
N VAL A 262 2.81 54.79 19.25
CA VAL A 262 2.68 55.00 17.80
C VAL A 262 3.81 55.91 17.34
N SER A 263 4.52 55.52 16.29
CA SER A 263 5.58 56.31 15.66
C SER A 263 5.35 56.40 14.16
N ILE A 264 5.39 57.60 13.58
CA ILE A 264 5.22 57.85 12.15
C ILE A 264 6.55 58.30 11.57
N TYR A 265 6.97 57.68 10.47
CA TYR A 265 8.20 57.95 9.75
C TYR A 265 7.92 58.37 8.31
N SER A 266 8.74 59.26 7.76
CA SER A 266 8.75 59.52 6.31
C SER A 266 9.27 58.30 5.54
N MET A 267 9.06 58.25 4.22
CA MET A 267 9.64 57.19 3.36
C MET A 267 11.18 57.17 3.36
N SER A 268 11.83 58.25 3.80
CA SER A 268 13.28 58.31 3.98
C SER A 268 13.74 57.82 5.36
N GLY A 269 12.82 57.33 6.21
CA GLY A 269 13.09 56.79 7.54
C GLY A 269 13.21 57.84 8.66
N GLN A 270 12.89 59.11 8.40
CA GLN A 270 12.95 60.15 9.43
C GLN A 270 11.72 60.08 10.34
N LEU A 271 11.91 60.06 11.66
CA LEU A 271 10.82 60.10 12.64
C LEU A 271 10.11 61.46 12.59
N MET A 272 8.81 61.45 12.33
CA MET A 272 7.96 62.64 12.17
C MET A 272 7.03 62.86 13.37
N LEU A 273 6.49 61.78 13.94
CA LEU A 273 5.62 61.83 15.11
C LEU A 273 5.88 60.62 16.00
N SER A 274 5.84 60.80 17.32
CA SER A 274 5.85 59.69 18.26
C SER A 274 4.96 60.00 19.45
N ILE A 275 4.09 59.06 19.81
CA ILE A 275 3.23 59.14 20.98
C ILE A 275 3.32 57.85 21.80
N THR A 276 3.05 57.95 23.10
CA THR A 276 2.90 56.84 24.03
C THR A 276 1.50 56.93 24.65
N THR A 277 0.87 55.78 24.90
CA THR A 277 -0.52 55.67 25.34
C THR A 277 -0.64 54.62 26.45
N ASP A 278 -1.71 54.71 27.25
CA ASP A 278 -1.91 53.86 28.44
C ASP A 278 -2.54 52.48 28.12
N GLY A 279 -2.47 52.00 26.87
CA GLY A 279 -2.96 50.66 26.49
C GLY A 279 -4.44 50.58 26.08
N GLY A 280 -5.01 51.64 25.49
CA GLY A 280 -6.40 51.61 25.00
C GLY A 280 -6.56 50.89 23.65
N ASP A 281 -7.72 50.26 23.42
CA ASP A 281 -8.02 49.54 22.16
C ASP A 281 -8.29 50.46 20.95
N SER A 282 -8.31 51.77 21.18
CA SER A 282 -8.46 52.81 20.18
C SER A 282 -7.64 54.05 20.56
N GLN A 283 -6.99 54.66 19.57
CA GLN A 283 -6.24 55.89 19.74
C GLN A 283 -6.45 56.82 18.54
N GLN A 284 -6.52 58.11 18.83
CA GLN A 284 -6.60 59.16 17.82
C GLN A 284 -5.27 59.90 17.71
N ILE A 285 -4.81 60.14 16.48
CA ILE A 285 -3.51 60.72 16.15
C ILE A 285 -3.69 61.99 15.32
N ASP A 286 -3.15 63.10 15.81
CA ASP A 286 -3.10 64.35 15.06
C ASP A 286 -1.97 64.31 14.03
N CYS A 287 -2.36 64.30 12.76
CA CYS A 287 -1.50 64.32 11.58
C CYS A 287 -1.51 65.69 10.87
N SER A 288 -2.16 66.73 11.41
CA SER A 288 -2.28 68.04 10.77
C SER A 288 -0.93 68.71 10.49
N ALA A 289 0.08 68.43 11.32
CA ALA A 289 1.44 68.93 11.16
C ALA A 289 2.28 68.16 10.13
N LEU A 290 1.80 67.03 9.61
CA LEU A 290 2.50 66.23 8.62
C LEU A 290 2.28 66.82 7.20
N PRO A 291 3.34 67.01 6.40
CA PRO A 291 3.21 67.35 4.99
C PRO A 291 2.44 66.30 4.18
N ASP A 292 2.00 66.66 2.97
CA ASP A 292 1.39 65.69 2.06
C ASP A 292 2.41 64.66 1.59
N GLY A 293 2.06 63.38 1.73
CA GLY A 293 2.99 62.30 1.45
C GLY A 293 2.54 60.94 1.95
N ILE A 294 3.36 59.92 1.65
CA ILE A 294 3.22 58.56 2.15
C ILE A 294 4.13 58.42 3.37
N TYR A 295 3.60 57.81 4.42
CA TYR A 295 4.32 57.57 5.67
C TYR A 295 4.18 56.12 6.11
N ILE A 296 5.19 55.68 6.85
CA ILE A 296 5.19 54.38 7.52
C ILE A 296 4.87 54.64 8.99
N MET A 297 3.81 54.02 9.49
CA MET A 297 3.40 54.10 10.88
C MET A 297 3.68 52.78 11.58
N ASN A 298 4.48 52.82 12.64
CA ASN A 298 4.72 51.68 13.53
C ASN A 298 3.87 51.85 14.79
N VAL A 299 3.13 50.82 15.17
CA VAL A 299 2.26 50.77 16.35
C VAL A 299 2.71 49.63 17.24
N VAL A 300 3.04 49.91 18.50
CA VAL A 300 3.39 48.90 19.49
C VAL A 300 2.15 48.56 20.30
N SER A 301 1.75 47.28 20.28
CA SER A 301 0.70 46.72 21.14
C SER A 301 1.26 45.67 22.10
N ASP A 302 0.43 45.14 22.99
CA ASP A 302 0.80 44.09 23.96
C ASP A 302 1.44 42.85 23.31
N SER A 303 0.99 42.47 22.12
CA SER A 303 1.33 41.21 21.48
C SER A 303 2.37 41.33 20.36
N ALA A 304 2.55 42.52 19.75
CA ALA A 304 3.54 42.76 18.70
C ALA A 304 3.68 44.24 18.31
N ALA A 305 4.74 44.56 17.58
CA ALA A 305 4.82 45.79 16.79
C ALA A 305 4.16 45.55 15.41
N HIS A 306 3.32 46.49 14.99
CA HIS A 306 2.57 46.46 13.74
C HIS A 306 2.99 47.62 12.85
N GLN A 307 3.09 47.40 11.54
CA GLN A 307 3.43 48.44 10.58
C GLN A 307 2.26 48.68 9.61
N LEU A 308 1.92 49.94 9.40
CA LEU A 308 0.82 50.39 8.55
C LEU A 308 1.32 51.48 7.59
N HIS A 309 0.84 51.46 6.34
CA HIS A 309 1.06 52.54 5.40
C HIS A 309 -0.07 53.56 5.51
N ILE A 310 0.28 54.83 5.68
CA ILE A 310 -0.69 55.93 5.75
C ILE A 310 -0.37 56.96 4.67
N ILE A 311 -1.41 57.55 4.10
CA ILE A 311 -1.31 58.60 3.09
C ILE A 311 -1.89 59.87 3.70
N LYS A 312 -1.08 60.94 3.79
CA LYS A 312 -1.51 62.27 4.26
C LYS A 312 -1.79 63.18 3.08
N LEU A 313 -2.95 63.84 3.10
CA LEU A 313 -3.37 64.83 2.09
C LEU A 313 -3.90 66.10 2.77
N THR A 314 -3.70 67.28 2.16
CA THR A 314 -4.12 68.59 2.70
C THR A 314 -5.40 69.11 2.03
N ARG A 315 -5.98 68.39 1.05
CA ARG A 315 -7.24 68.75 0.36
C ARG A 315 -8.30 67.68 0.41
#